data_AF-A0A6V8F299-F1
#
_entry.id   AF-A0A6V8F299-F1
#
_cell.length_a   1.000
_cell.length_b   1.000
_cell.length_c   1.000
_cell.angle_alpha   90.00
_cell.angle_beta   90.00
_cell.angle_gamma   90.00
#
_symmetry.space_group_name_H-M   'P 1'
#
loop_
_entity.id
_entity.type
_entity.pdbx_description
1 polymer ?
#
loop_
_entity_poly.entity_id
_entity_poly.type
_entity_poly.pdbx_seq_one_letter_code
_entity_poly.pdbx_strand_id
1 'polypeptide(L)'
;MVYPSWSCSIVHRISFCILRGDPIELLVFGLVLLIGAIIIFAYASKIRRSVRAKKKSCGIPKGMILYSDLNVPAAPLFSSRSRLTGKPDYIVRKDDHFLPVEVKTGGGQHPHHSQVLQLAVYCQLLEETTGAFVPEGILVYNNVPYTIPFDPKLRFELESVIKRMRSCLRSGVVQRNHQEQKRCTHCSMRQYCNDVVPDGP
;
A
#
# COMPACT_ATOMS: atom_id res chain seq x y z
N MET A 1 10.84 -47.52 32.53
CA MET A 1 10.94 -46.19 31.89
C MET A 1 12.24 -46.15 31.10
N VAL A 2 12.16 -46.35 29.78
CA VAL A 2 13.34 -46.41 28.90
C VAL A 2 13.35 -45.13 28.07
N TYR A 3 14.27 -44.21 28.39
CA TYR A 3 14.58 -43.05 27.54
C TYR A 3 15.53 -43.50 26.42
N PRO A 4 15.35 -43.06 25.16
CA PRO A 4 16.21 -43.48 24.06
C PRO A 4 17.55 -42.74 24.09
N SER A 5 18.63 -43.52 24.03
CA SER A 5 20.05 -43.15 24.11
C SER A 5 20.64 -42.47 22.86
N TRP A 6 19.84 -41.79 22.04
CA TRP A 6 20.23 -41.38 20.68
C TRP A 6 20.82 -39.95 20.58
N SER A 7 20.75 -39.13 21.63
CA SER A 7 21.27 -37.75 21.58
C SER A 7 22.76 -37.59 21.91
N CYS A 8 23.45 -38.63 22.37
CA CYS A 8 24.83 -38.50 22.87
C CYS A 8 25.92 -38.71 21.78
N SER A 9 25.61 -39.38 20.66
CA SER A 9 26.62 -39.76 19.65
C SER A 9 27.09 -38.60 18.75
N ILE A 10 26.20 -37.67 18.42
CA ILE A 10 26.49 -36.57 17.48
C ILE A 10 27.34 -35.49 18.15
N VAL A 11 27.01 -35.12 19.40
CA VAL A 11 27.72 -34.07 20.14
C VAL A 11 29.14 -34.51 20.51
N HIS A 12 29.33 -35.78 20.89
CA HIS A 12 30.67 -36.32 21.19
C HIS A 12 31.56 -36.46 19.94
N ARG A 13 31.00 -36.82 18.78
CA ARG A 13 31.77 -36.87 17.51
C ARG A 13 32.20 -35.49 17.04
N ILE A 14 31.37 -34.47 17.21
CA ILE A 14 31.71 -33.07 16.87
C ILE A 14 32.80 -32.54 17.81
N SER A 15 32.71 -32.79 19.12
CA SER A 15 33.75 -32.38 20.07
C SER A 15 35.09 -33.09 19.86
N PHE A 16 35.12 -34.36 19.45
CA PHE A 16 36.37 -35.09 19.25
C PHE A 16 37.11 -34.69 17.96
N CYS A 17 36.40 -34.28 16.89
CA CYS A 17 37.03 -33.76 15.67
C CYS A 17 37.64 -32.36 15.85
N ILE A 18 37.11 -31.53 16.74
CA ILE A 18 37.63 -30.16 16.96
C ILE A 18 38.91 -30.18 17.83
N LEU A 19 39.06 -31.16 18.73
CA LEU A 19 40.23 -31.28 19.63
C LEU A 19 41.40 -32.10 19.06
N ARG A 20 41.24 -32.74 17.89
CA ARG A 20 42.26 -33.60 17.24
C ARG A 20 42.37 -33.43 15.72
N GLY A 21 41.64 -32.47 15.14
CA GLY A 21 41.65 -32.24 13.70
C GLY A 21 42.97 -31.62 13.25
N ASP A 22 43.55 -32.16 12.18
CA ASP A 22 44.74 -31.57 11.57
C ASP A 22 44.47 -30.11 11.21
N PRO A 23 45.43 -29.19 11.43
CA PRO A 23 45.24 -27.76 11.18
C PRO A 23 44.80 -27.45 9.75
N ILE A 24 45.09 -28.35 8.81
CA ILE A 24 44.68 -28.29 7.41
C ILE A 24 43.16 -28.49 7.27
N GLU A 25 42.57 -29.47 7.96
CA GLU A 25 41.13 -29.74 7.92
C GLU A 25 40.33 -28.55 8.44
N LEU A 26 40.76 -27.97 9.58
CA LEU A 26 40.15 -26.77 10.14
C LEU A 26 40.20 -25.58 9.16
N LEU A 27 41.30 -25.45 8.41
CA LEU A 27 41.48 -24.41 7.39
C LEU A 27 40.53 -24.64 6.20
N VAL A 28 40.40 -25.88 5.73
CA VAL A 28 39.49 -26.24 4.63
C VAL A 28 38.03 -26.01 5.02
N PHE A 29 37.60 -26.45 6.21
CA PHE A 29 36.24 -26.17 6.70
C PHE A 29 35.98 -24.66 6.84
N GLY A 30 36.95 -23.90 7.34
CA GLY A 30 36.87 -22.44 7.43
C GLY A 30 36.67 -21.78 6.06
N LEU A 31 37.42 -22.21 5.04
CA LEU A 31 37.30 -21.70 3.66
C LEU A 31 35.94 -22.05 3.05
N VAL A 32 35.43 -23.27 3.23
CA VAL A 32 34.12 -23.68 2.72
C VAL A 32 33.00 -22.84 3.35
N LEU A 33 33.04 -22.60 4.67
CA LEU A 33 32.06 -21.76 5.35
C LEU A 33 32.16 -20.29 4.89
N LEU A 34 33.37 -19.77 4.69
CA LEU A 34 33.59 -18.41 4.19
C LEU A 34 33.01 -18.24 2.78
N ILE A 35 33.28 -19.18 1.88
CA ILE A 35 32.75 -19.18 0.51
C ILE A 35 31.21 -19.25 0.54
N GLY A 36 30.64 -20.14 1.36
CA GLY A 36 29.20 -20.25 1.55
C GLY A 36 28.57 -18.94 2.04
N ALA A 37 29.18 -18.28 3.02
CA ALA A 37 28.73 -16.99 3.55
C ALA A 37 28.77 -15.88 2.48
N ILE A 38 29.84 -15.85 1.66
CA ILE A 38 29.97 -14.88 0.55
C ILE A 38 28.86 -15.10 -0.49
N ILE A 39 28.58 -16.35 -0.87
CA ILE A 39 27.52 -16.67 -1.83
C ILE A 39 26.14 -16.25 -1.30
N ILE A 40 25.81 -16.59 -0.05
CA ILE A 40 24.55 -16.20 0.59
C ILE A 40 24.44 -14.67 0.66
N PHE A 41 25.51 -13.99 1.05
CA PHE A 41 25.55 -12.53 1.12
C PHE A 41 25.36 -11.89 -0.26
N ALA A 42 26.03 -12.40 -1.29
CA ALA A 42 25.89 -11.93 -2.67
C ALA A 42 24.45 -12.11 -3.16
N TYR A 43 23.85 -13.27 -2.93
CA TYR A 43 22.46 -13.56 -3.31
C TYR A 43 21.47 -12.65 -2.58
N ALA A 44 21.62 -12.50 -1.26
CA ALA A 44 20.81 -11.58 -0.46
C ALA A 44 20.97 -10.12 -0.92
N SER A 45 22.19 -9.71 -1.28
CA SER A 45 22.44 -8.36 -1.81
C SER A 45 21.75 -8.13 -3.16
N LYS A 46 21.75 -9.13 -4.05
CA LYS A 46 21.08 -9.08 -5.36
C LYS A 46 19.56 -8.97 -5.20
N ILE A 47 18.97 -9.77 -4.32
CA ILE A 47 17.53 -9.70 -3.99
C ILE A 47 17.20 -8.32 -3.44
N ARG A 48 17.94 -7.83 -2.44
CA ARG A 48 17.72 -6.50 -1.85
C ARG A 48 17.79 -5.39 -2.89
N ARG A 49 18.76 -5.44 -3.81
CA ARG A 49 18.88 -4.49 -4.93
C ARG A 49 17.69 -4.56 -5.87
N SER A 50 17.25 -5.76 -6.26
CA SER A 50 16.09 -5.96 -7.15
C SER A 50 14.79 -5.45 -6.51
N VAL A 51 14.55 -5.76 -5.24
CA VAL A 51 13.39 -5.27 -4.50
C VAL A 51 13.43 -3.76 -4.34
N ARG A 52 14.59 -3.17 -4.02
CA ARG A 52 14.75 -1.72 -3.91
C ARG A 52 14.52 -1.02 -5.26
N ALA A 53 15.03 -1.59 -6.35
CA ALA A 53 14.81 -1.08 -7.70
C ALA A 53 13.32 -1.11 -8.08
N LYS A 54 12.64 -2.25 -7.86
CA LYS A 54 11.20 -2.40 -8.10
C LYS A 54 10.35 -1.47 -7.22
N LYS A 55 10.67 -1.34 -5.93
CA LYS A 55 9.95 -0.39 -5.05
C LYS A 55 10.10 1.05 -5.51
N LYS A 56 11.32 1.45 -5.92
CA LYS A 56 11.58 2.79 -6.47
C LYS A 56 10.84 3.00 -7.79
N SER A 57 10.84 1.99 -8.66
CA SER A 57 10.12 2.04 -9.93
C SER A 57 8.61 1.90 -9.77
N CYS A 58 8.07 1.67 -8.57
CA CYS A 58 6.64 1.61 -8.30
C CYS A 58 6.14 2.80 -7.45
N GLY A 59 7.00 3.78 -7.16
CA GLY A 59 6.65 4.95 -6.33
C GLY A 59 6.25 4.61 -4.89
N ILE A 60 6.57 3.40 -4.41
CA ILE A 60 6.12 2.92 -3.11
C ILE A 60 6.90 3.67 -2.00
N PRO A 61 6.21 4.38 -1.09
CA PRO A 61 6.86 5.11 -0.01
C PRO A 61 7.63 4.18 0.92
N LYS A 62 8.71 4.71 1.53
CA LYS A 62 9.50 3.97 2.52
C LYS A 62 8.67 3.82 3.80
N GLY A 63 8.39 2.59 4.23
CA GLY A 63 7.68 2.29 5.48
C GLY A 63 7.34 0.81 5.63
N MET A 64 6.76 0.43 6.78
CA MET A 64 6.19 -0.89 6.96
C MET A 64 4.85 -0.93 6.22
N ILE A 65 4.78 -1.77 5.20
CA ILE A 65 3.51 -2.04 4.51
C ILE A 65 2.71 -2.92 5.46
N LEU A 66 1.80 -2.29 6.21
CA LEU A 66 0.94 -2.99 7.14
C LEU A 66 -0.17 -3.72 6.38
N TYR A 67 -0.53 -3.18 5.22
CA TYR A 67 -1.50 -3.77 4.31
C TYR A 67 -1.06 -3.67 2.84
N SER A 68 -1.16 -4.80 2.14
CA SER A 68 -1.02 -4.91 0.69
C SER A 68 -2.09 -5.85 0.19
N ASP A 69 -2.90 -5.41 -0.76
CA ASP A 69 -3.96 -6.23 -1.37
C ASP A 69 -3.45 -7.48 -2.12
N LEU A 70 -2.13 -7.64 -2.20
CA LEU A 70 -1.49 -8.68 -3.00
C LEU A 70 -1.30 -10.03 -2.30
N ASN A 71 -1.44 -10.14 -0.96
CA ASN A 71 -1.10 -11.40 -0.26
C ASN A 71 -2.08 -11.87 0.85
N VAL A 72 -2.96 -11.00 1.36
CA VAL A 72 -4.05 -11.39 2.30
C VAL A 72 -5.23 -10.44 2.04
N PRO A 73 -6.48 -10.91 1.84
CA PRO A 73 -7.59 -10.00 1.64
C PRO A 73 -7.82 -9.19 2.91
N ALA A 74 -7.51 -7.88 2.91
CA ALA A 74 -8.05 -7.05 3.99
C ALA A 74 -9.51 -6.78 3.74
N ALA A 75 -10.24 -6.84 4.84
CA ALA A 75 -11.59 -6.35 4.90
C ALA A 75 -11.61 -4.85 4.52
N PRO A 76 -12.63 -4.40 3.77
CA PRO A 76 -12.84 -2.98 3.53
C PRO A 76 -12.99 -2.24 4.85
N LEU A 77 -12.43 -1.03 4.92
CA LEU A 77 -12.63 -0.13 6.05
C LEU A 77 -14.07 0.39 6.01
N PHE A 78 -14.75 0.34 7.14
CA PHE A 78 -16.11 0.85 7.29
C PHE A 78 -16.19 1.82 8.45
N SER A 79 -16.90 2.92 8.24
CA SER A 79 -17.23 3.86 9.30
C SER A 79 -18.74 4.00 9.48
N SER A 80 -19.19 3.76 10.71
CA SER A 80 -20.58 4.00 11.12
C SER A 80 -20.94 5.48 11.16
N ARG A 81 -19.97 6.34 11.52
CA ARG A 81 -20.16 7.80 11.63
C ARG A 81 -20.36 8.44 10.26
N SER A 82 -19.45 8.19 9.33
CA SER A 82 -19.50 8.75 7.99
C SER A 82 -20.31 7.88 7.02
N ARG A 83 -20.76 6.68 7.42
CA ARG A 83 -21.46 5.70 6.56
C ARG A 83 -20.74 5.51 5.22
N LEU A 84 -19.41 5.50 5.28
CA LEU A 84 -18.56 5.24 4.14
C LEU A 84 -17.95 3.86 4.28
N THR A 85 -17.69 3.25 3.14
CA THR A 85 -16.89 2.03 3.03
C THR A 85 -15.87 2.24 1.94
N GLY A 86 -14.68 1.68 2.12
CA GLY A 86 -13.60 1.85 1.15
C GLY A 86 -12.44 0.91 1.45
N LYS A 87 -11.67 0.62 0.41
CA LYS A 87 -10.50 -0.25 0.51
C LYS A 87 -9.33 0.43 -0.19
N PRO A 88 -8.37 1.00 0.54
CA PRO A 88 -7.17 1.56 -0.07
C PRO A 88 -6.30 0.42 -0.64
N ASP A 89 -5.53 0.69 -1.70
CA ASP A 89 -4.62 -0.32 -2.27
C ASP A 89 -3.55 -0.77 -1.26
N TYR A 90 -3.01 0.18 -0.49
CA TYR A 90 -2.05 -0.07 0.58
C TYR A 90 -2.28 0.85 1.77
N ILE A 91 -1.87 0.37 2.95
CA ILE A 91 -1.74 1.20 4.15
C ILE A 91 -0.31 1.04 4.64
N VAL A 92 0.38 2.18 4.73
CA VAL A 92 1.75 2.24 5.25
C VAL A 92 1.70 2.79 6.66
N ARG A 93 2.30 2.05 7.59
CA ARG A 93 2.54 2.57 8.94
C ARG A 93 3.93 3.17 8.99
N LYS A 94 4.00 4.43 9.40
CA LYS A 94 5.24 5.15 9.64
C LYS A 94 5.15 5.74 11.04
N ASP A 95 6.00 5.24 11.93
CA ASP A 95 5.96 5.55 13.36
C ASP A 95 4.56 5.29 13.94
N ASP A 96 3.89 6.32 14.45
CA ASP A 96 2.55 6.26 15.06
C ASP A 96 1.41 6.68 14.13
N HIS A 97 1.67 6.96 12.84
CA HIS A 97 0.65 7.37 11.89
C HIS A 97 0.44 6.35 10.76
N PHE A 98 -0.80 6.29 10.27
CA PHE A 98 -1.20 5.48 9.12
C PHE A 98 -1.32 6.35 7.88
N LEU A 99 -0.81 5.86 6.75
CA LEU A 99 -0.79 6.55 5.47
C LEU A 99 -1.48 5.67 4.42
N PRO A 100 -2.69 6.03 3.95
CA PRO A 100 -3.30 5.34 2.82
C PRO A 100 -2.53 5.67 1.54
N VAL A 101 -2.31 4.65 0.72
CA VAL A 101 -1.69 4.79 -0.61
C VAL A 101 -2.66 4.25 -1.65
N GLU A 102 -2.91 5.05 -2.68
CA GLU A 102 -3.76 4.72 -3.82
C GLU A 102 -2.92 4.81 -5.09
N VAL A 103 -2.93 3.75 -5.91
CA VAL A 103 -2.14 3.65 -7.14
C VAL A 103 -3.03 3.84 -8.36
N LYS A 104 -2.68 4.77 -9.23
CA LYS A 104 -3.37 5.01 -10.50
C LYS A 104 -2.48 4.59 -11.67
N THR A 105 -3.01 3.69 -12.48
CA THR A 105 -2.36 3.12 -13.68
C THR A 105 -2.70 3.84 -14.98
N GLY A 106 -3.55 4.87 -14.94
CA GLY A 106 -3.99 5.64 -16.12
C GLY A 106 -3.01 6.74 -16.54
N GLY A 107 -3.18 7.25 -17.77
CA GLY A 107 -2.30 8.25 -18.42
C GLY A 107 -2.33 9.68 -17.86
N GLY A 108 -2.88 9.89 -16.66
CA GLY A 108 -2.86 11.19 -15.99
C GLY A 108 -1.46 11.51 -15.45
N GLN A 109 -1.02 12.75 -15.63
CA GLN A 109 0.27 13.22 -15.09
C GLN A 109 0.14 13.81 -13.68
N HIS A 110 -1.07 14.17 -13.24
CA HIS A 110 -1.32 14.80 -11.95
C HIS A 110 -2.62 14.30 -11.33
N PRO A 111 -2.72 14.30 -9.98
CA PRO A 111 -3.96 14.00 -9.28
C PRO A 111 -5.10 14.91 -9.71
N HIS A 112 -6.20 14.33 -10.20
CA HIS A 112 -7.45 15.06 -10.35
C HIS A 112 -8.13 15.24 -8.99
N HIS A 113 -8.96 16.28 -8.90
CA HIS A 113 -9.69 16.61 -7.69
C HIS A 113 -10.57 15.45 -7.17
N SER A 114 -11.21 14.68 -8.05
CA SER A 114 -11.98 13.49 -7.66
C SER A 114 -11.13 12.39 -7.00
N GLN A 115 -9.88 12.24 -7.45
CA GLN A 115 -8.94 11.25 -6.92
C GLN A 115 -8.37 11.72 -5.57
N VAL A 116 -8.17 13.03 -5.41
CA VAL A 116 -7.86 13.65 -4.12
C VAL A 116 -8.99 13.39 -3.11
N LEU A 117 -10.25 13.60 -3.48
CA LEU A 117 -11.39 13.31 -2.61
C LEU A 117 -11.53 11.80 -2.32
N GLN A 118 -11.26 10.93 -3.29
CA GLN A 118 -11.22 9.48 -3.06
C GLN A 118 -10.16 9.11 -2.02
N LEU A 119 -8.94 9.66 -2.14
CA LEU A 119 -7.90 9.44 -1.14
C LEU A 119 -8.30 10.00 0.23
N ALA A 120 -8.94 11.18 0.27
CA ALA A 120 -9.44 11.78 1.51
C ALA A 120 -10.46 10.89 2.23
N VAL A 121 -11.30 10.14 1.49
CA VAL A 121 -12.19 9.12 2.06
C VAL A 121 -11.38 8.07 2.82
N TYR A 122 -10.27 7.58 2.26
CA TYR A 122 -9.44 6.59 2.96
C TYR A 122 -8.74 7.16 4.19
N CYS A 123 -8.31 8.42 4.14
CA CYS A 123 -7.78 9.10 5.32
C CYS A 123 -8.84 9.16 6.42
N GLN A 124 -10.06 9.62 6.10
CA GLN A 124 -11.17 9.69 7.05
C GLN A 124 -11.53 8.29 7.62
N LEU A 125 -11.61 7.28 6.76
CA LEU A 125 -11.91 5.90 7.18
C LEU A 125 -10.84 5.35 8.12
N LEU A 126 -9.56 5.61 7.83
CA LEU A 126 -8.46 5.18 8.71
C LEU A 126 -8.54 5.85 10.07
N GLU A 127 -8.76 7.17 10.14
CA GLU A 127 -8.90 7.86 11.43
C GLU A 127 -10.08 7.32 12.24
N GLU A 128 -11.23 7.12 11.60
CA GLU A 128 -12.45 6.67 12.26
C GLU A 128 -12.36 5.20 12.71
N THR A 129 -11.62 4.35 11.99
CA THR A 129 -11.49 2.92 12.33
C THR A 129 -10.34 2.63 13.29
N THR A 130 -9.22 3.36 13.18
CA THR A 130 -8.03 3.13 14.00
C THR A 130 -7.96 4.03 15.23
N GLY A 131 -8.69 5.15 15.23
CA GLY A 131 -8.58 6.20 16.25
C GLY A 131 -7.27 7.00 16.18
N ALA A 132 -6.38 6.70 15.22
CA ALA A 132 -5.11 7.37 15.05
C ALA A 132 -5.22 8.56 14.09
N PHE A 133 -4.32 9.53 14.23
CA PHE A 133 -4.27 10.69 13.35
C PHE A 133 -3.70 10.34 11.98
N VAL A 134 -4.34 10.82 10.91
CA VAL A 134 -3.89 10.64 9.52
C VAL A 134 -3.64 12.03 8.91
N PRO A 135 -2.37 12.50 8.88
CA PRO A 135 -2.06 13.83 8.40
C PRO A 135 -2.14 13.96 6.87
N GLU A 136 -1.91 12.87 6.15
CA GLU A 136 -1.77 12.88 4.69
C GLU A 136 -2.01 11.49 4.10
N GLY A 137 -2.29 11.46 2.80
CA GLY A 137 -2.32 10.23 1.99
C GLY A 137 -1.41 10.37 0.77
N ILE A 138 -1.15 9.27 0.09
CA ILE A 138 -0.24 9.24 -1.07
C ILE A 138 -0.99 8.71 -2.30
N LEU A 139 -1.00 9.49 -3.37
CA LEU A 139 -1.43 9.04 -4.69
C LEU A 139 -0.22 8.73 -5.56
N VAL A 140 -0.15 7.54 -6.14
CA VAL A 140 0.95 7.15 -7.03
C VAL A 140 0.46 7.15 -8.48
N TYR A 141 0.96 8.06 -9.30
CA TYR A 141 0.70 8.10 -10.75
C TYR A 141 1.95 7.71 -11.50
N ASN A 142 1.90 6.65 -12.32
CA ASN A 142 3.05 6.24 -13.14
C ASN A 142 4.35 6.16 -12.32
N ASN A 143 4.25 5.64 -11.10
CA ASN A 143 5.35 5.47 -10.14
C ASN A 143 5.90 6.78 -9.53
N VAL A 144 5.21 7.90 -9.75
CA VAL A 144 5.47 9.19 -9.12
C VAL A 144 4.51 9.37 -7.95
N PRO A 145 5.00 9.45 -6.70
CA PRO A 145 4.16 9.69 -5.54
C PRO A 145 3.82 11.17 -5.39
N TYR A 146 2.55 11.45 -5.11
CA TYR A 146 1.99 12.76 -4.76
C TYR A 146 1.44 12.68 -3.34
N THR A 147 2.08 13.38 -2.42
CA THR A 147 1.60 13.51 -1.04
C THR A 147 0.49 14.55 -1.00
N ILE A 148 -0.68 14.15 -0.50
CA ILE A 148 -1.86 14.98 -0.39
C ILE A 148 -2.14 15.21 1.10
N PRO A 149 -2.00 16.45 1.61
CA PRO A 149 -2.35 16.79 2.97
C PRO A 149 -3.85 16.55 3.24
N PHE A 150 -4.17 15.86 4.33
CA PHE A 150 -5.54 15.73 4.82
C PHE A 150 -5.84 16.82 5.85
N ASP A 151 -5.76 18.06 5.37
CA ASP A 151 -5.89 19.28 6.18
C ASP A 151 -7.36 19.64 6.46
N PRO A 152 -7.63 20.65 7.31
CA PRO A 152 -9.00 21.08 7.61
C PRO A 152 -9.83 21.47 6.37
N LYS A 153 -9.18 21.99 5.32
CA LYS A 153 -9.86 22.38 4.08
C LYS A 153 -10.37 21.15 3.33
N LEU A 154 -9.50 20.15 3.12
CA LEU A 154 -9.86 18.92 2.43
C LEU A 154 -10.90 18.11 3.23
N ARG A 155 -10.82 18.14 4.56
CA ARG A 155 -11.84 17.54 5.45
C ARG A 155 -13.21 18.17 5.26
N PHE A 156 -13.27 19.50 5.28
CA PHE A 156 -14.51 20.24 5.05
C PHE A 156 -15.09 20.00 3.65
N GLU A 157 -14.23 19.96 2.64
CA GLU A 157 -14.62 19.70 1.27
C GLU A 157 -15.18 18.28 1.10
N LEU A 158 -14.50 17.28 1.66
CA LEU A 158 -14.98 15.90 1.69
C LEU A 158 -16.36 15.81 2.35
N GLU A 159 -16.53 16.41 3.53
CA GLU A 159 -17.81 16.41 4.24
C GLU A 159 -18.92 17.06 3.40
N SER A 160 -18.61 18.18 2.75
CA SER A 160 -19.53 18.91 1.88
C SER A 160 -19.96 18.07 0.68
N VAL A 161 -19.03 17.34 0.05
CA VAL A 161 -19.31 16.44 -1.07
C VAL A 161 -20.18 15.27 -0.62
N ILE A 162 -19.89 14.65 0.53
CA ILE A 162 -20.70 13.56 1.09
C ILE A 162 -22.13 14.06 1.39
N LYS A 163 -22.26 15.24 2.00
CA LYS A 163 -23.57 15.86 2.27
C LYS A 163 -24.36 16.10 0.99
N ARG A 164 -23.71 16.63 -0.06
CA ARG A 164 -24.33 16.84 -1.37
C ARG A 164 -24.77 15.53 -2.02
N MET A 165 -23.92 14.51 -2.03
CA MET A 165 -24.26 13.18 -2.56
C MET A 165 -25.49 12.60 -1.86
N ARG A 166 -25.52 12.66 -0.53
CA ARG A 166 -26.68 12.19 0.26
C ARG A 166 -27.93 13.01 0.00
N SER A 167 -27.80 14.31 -0.24
CA SER A 167 -28.93 15.18 -0.59
C SER A 167 -29.54 14.76 -1.93
N CYS A 168 -28.69 14.56 -2.94
CA CYS A 168 -29.11 14.08 -4.27
C CYS A 168 -29.80 12.71 -4.20
N LEU A 169 -29.27 11.78 -3.40
CA LEU A 169 -29.90 10.47 -3.19
C LEU A 169 -31.28 10.57 -2.54
N ARG A 170 -31.50 11.53 -1.63
CA ARG A 170 -32.82 11.73 -0.99
C ARG A 170 -33.81 12.46 -1.88
N SER A 171 -33.36 13.48 -2.62
CA SER A 171 -34.24 14.27 -3.48
C SER A 171 -34.53 13.61 -4.82
N GLY A 172 -33.69 12.67 -5.26
CA GLY A 172 -33.71 12.12 -6.61
C GLY A 172 -33.22 13.13 -7.67
N VAL A 173 -32.77 14.32 -7.26
CA VAL A 173 -32.34 15.39 -8.17
C VAL A 173 -30.82 15.47 -8.19
N VAL A 174 -30.24 15.26 -9.36
CA VAL A 174 -28.81 15.39 -9.64
C VAL A 174 -28.63 16.45 -10.73
N GLN A 175 -27.68 17.36 -10.53
CA GLN A 175 -27.31 18.37 -11.51
C GLN A 175 -25.88 18.11 -12.00
N ARG A 176 -25.65 18.38 -13.28
CA ARG A 176 -24.31 18.35 -13.86
C ARG A 176 -23.43 19.42 -13.22
N ASN A 177 -22.14 19.12 -13.08
CA ASN A 177 -21.18 19.97 -12.38
C ASN A 177 -20.08 20.57 -13.27
N HIS A 178 -20.22 20.51 -14.60
CA HIS A 178 -19.20 20.96 -15.55
C HIS A 178 -19.86 21.40 -16.86
N GLN A 179 -19.28 22.33 -17.62
CA GLN A 179 -19.75 22.70 -18.97
C GLN A 179 -19.00 21.95 -20.10
N GLU A 180 -18.20 20.94 -19.76
CA GLU A 180 -17.35 20.22 -20.71
C GLU A 180 -18.12 19.14 -21.51
N GLN A 181 -18.31 19.35 -22.82
CA GLN A 181 -18.99 18.39 -23.71
C GLN A 181 -18.33 17.01 -23.72
N LYS A 182 -16.98 16.97 -23.75
CA LYS A 182 -16.20 15.72 -23.76
C LYS A 182 -16.54 14.80 -22.59
N ARG A 183 -16.81 15.35 -21.40
CA ARG A 183 -17.19 14.56 -20.22
C ARG A 183 -18.58 13.94 -20.38
N CYS A 184 -19.53 14.66 -20.98
CA CYS A 184 -20.84 14.09 -21.32
C CYS A 184 -20.72 13.00 -22.39
N THR A 185 -19.84 13.15 -23.38
CA THR A 185 -19.66 12.16 -24.47
C THR A 185 -19.12 10.82 -23.96
N HIS A 186 -18.23 10.83 -22.96
CA HIS A 186 -17.65 9.61 -22.37
C HIS A 186 -18.35 9.15 -21.08
N CYS A 187 -19.47 9.79 -20.69
CA CYS A 187 -20.20 9.41 -19.48
C CYS A 187 -21.03 8.15 -19.73
N SER A 188 -20.81 7.11 -18.92
CA SER A 188 -21.59 5.86 -18.98
C SER A 188 -23.09 6.07 -18.71
N MET A 189 -23.46 7.16 -18.03
CA MET A 189 -24.84 7.52 -17.73
C MET A 189 -25.46 8.48 -18.76
N ARG A 190 -24.79 8.81 -19.87
CA ARG A 190 -25.27 9.80 -20.86
C ARG A 190 -26.70 9.52 -21.33
N GLN A 191 -27.03 8.26 -21.63
CA GLN A 191 -28.35 7.84 -22.11
C GLN A 191 -29.49 8.06 -21.09
N TYR A 192 -29.16 8.20 -19.81
CA TYR A 192 -30.13 8.43 -18.72
C TYR A 192 -30.09 9.87 -18.18
N CYS A 193 -29.21 10.71 -18.74
CA CYS A 193 -28.97 12.06 -18.23
C CYS A 193 -29.80 13.08 -19.01
N ASN A 194 -30.69 13.79 -18.30
CA ASN A 194 -31.51 14.86 -18.88
C ASN A 194 -30.83 16.24 -18.87
N ASP A 195 -29.57 16.32 -18.41
CA ASP A 195 -28.76 17.56 -18.28
C ASP A 195 -27.40 17.38 -18.98
N VAL A 196 -27.42 16.83 -20.21
CA VAL A 196 -26.22 16.74 -21.05
C VAL A 196 -25.84 18.12 -21.59
N VAL A 197 -24.54 18.39 -21.72
CA VAL A 197 -24.07 19.57 -22.46
C VAL A 197 -24.51 19.42 -23.92
N PRO A 198 -25.27 20.37 -24.49
CA PRO A 198 -25.65 20.33 -25.90
C PRO A 198 -24.41 20.26 -26.79
N ASP A 199 -24.53 19.57 -27.91
CA ASP A 199 -23.46 19.59 -28.89
C ASP A 199 -23.32 21.01 -29.45
N GLY A 200 -22.10 21.55 -29.46
CA GLY A 200 -21.83 22.86 -30.04
C GLY A 200 -22.13 22.88 -31.55
N PRO A 201 -22.38 24.06 -32.14
CA PRO A 201 -22.46 24.20 -33.59
C PRO A 201 -21.16 23.76 -34.28
#